data_AF-A0AAW7U949-F1
#
_entry.id   AF-A0AAW7U949-F1
#
_cell.length_a   1.000
_cell.length_b   1.000
_cell.length_c   1.000
_cell.angle_alpha   90.00
_cell.angle_beta   90.00
_cell.angle_gamma   90.00
#
_symmetry.space_group_name_H-M   'P 1'
#
loop_
_entity.id
_entity.type
_entity.pdbx_description
1 polymer ?
#
loop_
_entity_poly.entity_id
_entity_poly.type
_entity_poly.pdbx_seq_one_letter_code
_entity_poly.pdbx_strand_id
1 'polypeptide(L)' 'MVNLREQLSNEIYGNNAYIEKIINWLKNSEKTEFNTNLFDLEVSEDKVYIYSCLIGNLDPDTLTIDEFYNFLLNCRIA' A
#
# COMPACT_ATOMS: atom_id res chain seq x y z
N MET A 1 -0.72 -17.88 8.27
CA MET A 1 -1.65 -16.84 7.78
C MET A 1 -0.80 -15.77 7.14
N VAL A 2 -1.04 -15.41 5.88
CA VAL A 2 -0.27 -14.37 5.18
C VAL A 2 -0.79 -13.01 5.66
N ASN A 3 0.09 -12.15 6.16
CA ASN A 3 -0.25 -10.79 6.57
C ASN A 3 0.30 -9.80 5.52
N LEU A 4 -0.61 -9.28 4.68
CA LEU A 4 -0.23 -8.44 3.55
C LEU A 4 0.35 -7.09 3.99
N ARG A 5 -0.19 -6.47 5.05
CA ARG A 5 0.36 -5.23 5.62
C ARG A 5 1.79 -5.41 6.12
N GLU A 6 2.07 -6.51 6.81
CA GLU A 6 3.41 -6.80 7.32
C GLU A 6 4.41 -6.98 6.17
N GLN A 7 4.03 -7.70 5.12
CA GLN A 7 4.91 -7.89 3.96
C GLN A 7 5.11 -6.61 3.15
N LEU A 8 4.06 -5.82 2.94
CA LEU A 8 4.18 -4.49 2.33
C LEU A 8 5.07 -3.58 3.16
N SER A 9 4.90 -3.60 4.50
CA SER A 9 5.76 -2.84 5.40
C SER A 9 7.22 -3.25 5.21
N ASN A 10 7.52 -4.55 5.22
CA ASN A 10 8.88 -5.06 5.00
C ASN A 10 9.47 -4.65 3.64
N GLU A 11 8.66 -4.53 2.59
CA GLU A 11 9.11 -4.07 1.28
C GLU A 11 9.53 -2.59 1.30
N ILE A 12 8.76 -1.74 1.97
CA ILE A 12 8.91 -0.28 1.87
C ILE A 12 9.63 0.36 3.07
N TYR A 13 9.82 -0.39 4.16
CA TYR A 13 10.32 0.13 5.44
C TYR A 13 11.66 0.85 5.30
N GLY A 14 11.74 2.06 5.83
CA GLY A 14 12.93 2.90 5.78
C GLY A 14 13.26 3.49 4.41
N ASN A 15 12.53 3.13 3.35
CA ASN A 15 12.68 3.72 2.03
C ASN A 15 11.78 4.96 1.90
N ASN A 16 12.17 6.05 2.57
CA ASN A 16 11.39 7.29 2.64
C ASN A 16 11.03 7.84 1.25
N ALA A 17 11.93 7.76 0.27
CA ALA A 17 11.67 8.24 -1.09
C ALA A 17 10.60 7.40 -1.81
N TYR A 18 10.57 6.09 -1.57
CA TYR A 18 9.55 5.21 -2.15
C TYR A 18 8.21 5.37 -1.45
N ILE A 19 8.20 5.48 -0.12
CA ILE A 19 7.00 5.80 0.65
C ILE A 19 6.37 7.12 0.17
N GLU A 20 7.18 8.15 -0.09
CA GLU A 20 6.67 9.44 -0.59
C GLU A 20 6.03 9.31 -1.98
N LYS A 21 6.53 8.40 -2.84
CA LYS A 21 5.88 8.10 -4.13
C LYS A 21 4.49 7.49 -3.93
N ILE A 22 4.34 6.57 -2.98
CA ILE A 22 3.05 5.95 -2.66
C ILE A 22 2.10 7.01 -2.06
N ILE A 23 2.60 7.88 -1.17
CA ILE A 23 1.81 8.98 -0.60
C ILE A 23 1.32 9.94 -1.69
N ASN A 24 2.20 10.32 -2.63
CA ASN A 24 1.83 11.20 -3.73
C ASN A 24 0.82 10.56 -4.68
N TRP A 25 0.96 9.25 -4.94
CA TRP A 25 -0.04 8.48 -5.65
C TRP A 25 -1.39 8.49 -4.92
N LEU A 26 -1.41 8.21 -3.62
CA LEU A 26 -2.63 8.19 -2.80
C LEU A 26 -3.37 9.54 -2.80
N LYS A 27 -2.63 10.64 -2.90
CA LYS A 27 -3.16 12.02 -2.97
C LYS A 27 -3.59 12.43 -4.38
N ASN A 28 -3.22 11.69 -5.42
CA ASN A 28 -3.54 12.04 -6.78
C ASN A 28 -5.03 11.77 -7.07
N SER A 29 -5.71 12.72 -7.73
CA SER A 29 -7.15 12.67 -8.01
C SER A 29 -7.51 11.70 -9.13
N GLU A 30 -6.57 11.42 -10.03
CA GLU A 30 -6.69 10.40 -11.07
C GLU A 30 -6.22 9.06 -10.49
N LYS A 31 -7.10 8.40 -9.75
CA LYS A 31 -6.83 7.19 -8.97
C LYS A 31 -6.62 5.98 -9.89
N THR A 32 -5.40 5.81 -10.41
CA THR A 32 -4.97 4.56 -11.06
C THR A 32 -4.41 3.57 -10.05
N GLU A 33 -4.25 2.30 -10.43
CA GLU A 33 -3.47 1.33 -9.66
C GLU A 33 -2.02 1.81 -9.43
N PHE A 34 -1.40 1.39 -8.32
CA PHE A 34 0.03 1.55 -8.04
C PHE A 34 0.66 0.19 -7.73
N ASN A 35 1.70 -0.15 -8.48
CA ASN A 35 2.31 -1.46 -8.37
C ASN A 35 3.65 -1.35 -7.65
N THR A 36 3.84 -2.21 -6.65
CA THR A 36 5.13 -2.46 -6.00
C THR A 36 5.79 -3.70 -6.62
N ASN A 37 6.87 -4.20 -6.04
CA ASN A 37 7.47 -5.45 -6.50
C ASN A 37 6.61 -6.67 -6.12
N LEU A 38 5.81 -6.55 -5.06
CA LEU A 38 5.09 -7.67 -4.46
C LEU A 38 3.57 -7.45 -4.36
N PHE A 39 3.11 -6.21 -4.55
CA PHE A 39 1.71 -5.82 -4.34
C PHE A 39 1.18 -4.91 -5.44
N ASP A 40 -0.10 -5.08 -5.75
CA ASP A 40 -0.87 -4.10 -6.50
C ASP A 40 -1.76 -3.35 -5.50
N LEU A 41 -1.72 -2.02 -5.56
CA LEU A 41 -2.49 -1.12 -4.70
C LEU A 41 -3.56 -0.43 -5.53
N GLU A 42 -4.82 -0.54 -5.12
CA GLU A 42 -5.96 0.05 -5.83
C GLU A 42 -6.76 0.93 -4.88
N VAL A 43 -7.26 2.08 -5.37
CA VAL A 43 -8.20 2.91 -4.62
C VAL A 43 -9.59 2.77 -5.23
N SER A 44 -10.53 2.26 -4.45
CA SER A 44 -11.94 2.15 -4.83
C SER A 44 -12.83 2.42 -3.62
N GLU A 45 -13.96 3.09 -3.82
CA GLU A 45 -14.94 3.39 -2.76
C GLU A 45 -14.33 3.97 -1.46
N ASP A 46 -13.39 4.91 -1.60
CA ASP A 46 -12.65 5.56 -0.50
C ASP A 46 -11.82 4.60 0.38
N LYS A 47 -11.45 3.46 -0.17
CA LYS A 47 -10.56 2.45 0.45
C LYS A 47 -9.38 2.13 -0.43
N VAL A 48 -8.32 1.65 0.20
CA VAL A 48 -7.13 1.09 -0.44
C VAL A 48 -7.19 -0.42 -0.31
N TYR A 49 -7.10 -1.09 -1.45
CA TYR A 49 -7.01 -2.55 -1.56
C TYR A 49 -5.55 -2.93 -1.82
N ILE A 50 -5.04 -3.88 -1.04
CA ILE A 50 -3.68 -4.39 -1.14
C ILE A 50 -3.77 -5.83 -1.65
N TYR A 51 -3.45 -6.04 -2.93
CA TYR A 51 -3.43 -7.35 -3.56
C TYR A 51 -2.01 -7.91 -3.56
N SER A 52 -1.86 -9.23 -3.38
CA SER A 52 -0.56 -9.89 -3.56
C SER A 52 -0.36 -10.28 -5.03
N CYS A 53 0.72 -9.82 -5.64
CA CYS A 53 1.12 -10.29 -6.97
C CYS A 53 1.62 -11.75 -6.96
N LEU A 54 1.98 -12.28 -5.78
CA LEU A 54 2.53 -13.63 -5.63
C LEU A 54 1.46 -14.71 -5.42
N ILE A 55 0.30 -14.34 -4.85
CA ILE A 55 -0.75 -15.28 -4.48
C ILE A 55 -2.10 -14.74 -4.96
N GLY A 56 -2.44 -15.02 -6.23
CA GLY A 56 -3.65 -14.47 -6.86
C GLY A 56 -5.00 -14.94 -6.28
N ASN A 57 -5.01 -15.96 -5.41
CA ASN A 57 -6.24 -16.46 -4.75
C ASN A 57 -6.38 -15.94 -3.30
N LEU A 58 -5.51 -15.02 -2.87
CA LEU A 58 -5.60 -14.44 -1.54
C LEU A 58 -6.51 -13.21 -1.57
N ASP A 59 -7.45 -13.15 -0.62
CA ASP A 59 -8.31 -11.97 -0.46
C ASP A 59 -7.43 -10.73 -0.18
N PRO A 60 -7.74 -9.58 -0.80
CA PRO A 60 -6.99 -8.35 -0.56
C PRO A 60 -7.18 -7.89 0.88
N ASP A 61 -6.13 -7.28 1.43
CA ASP A 61 -6.28 -6.52 2.65
C ASP A 61 -6.87 -5.14 2.31
N THR A 62 -7.75 -4.63 3.15
CA THR A 62 -8.47 -3.38 2.90
C THR A 62 -8.28 -2.40 4.06
N LEU A 63 -7.97 -1.16 3.70
CA LEU A 63 -7.79 -0.04 4.62
C LEU A 63 -8.58 1.16 4.13
N THR A 64 -9.07 2.00 5.03
CA THR A 64 -9.46 3.36 4.62
C THR A 64 -8.24 4.14 4.15
N ILE A 65 -8.44 5.19 3.35
CA ILE A 65 -7.35 6.06 2.89
C ILE A 65 -6.53 6.60 4.08
N ASP A 66 -7.19 7.00 5.17
CA ASP A 66 -6.53 7.53 6.36
C ASP A 66 -5.72 6.47 7.10
N GLU A 67 -6.26 5.26 7.27
CA GLU A 67 -5.52 4.16 7.88
C GLU A 67 -4.31 3.76 7.03
N PHE A 68 -4.44 3.73 5.70
CA PHE A 68 -3.34 3.42 4.81
C PHE A 68 -2.27 4.52 4.84
N TYR A 69 -2.67 5.79 4.86
CA TYR A 69 -1.73 6.89 5.02
C TYR A 69 -0.95 6.81 6.34
N ASN A 70 -1.62 6.54 7.46
CA ASN A 70 -0.96 6.35 8.75
C ASN A 70 -0.03 5.13 8.75
N PHE A 71 -0.42 4.04 8.08
CA PHE A 71 0.44 2.89 7.87
C PHE A 71 1.73 3.26 7.12
N LEU A 72 1.64 4.04 6.03
CA LEU A 72 2.80 4.52 5.29
C LEU A 72 3.73 5.38 6.16
N LEU A 73 3.16 6.25 7.00
CA LEU A 73 3.93 7.07 7.93
C LEU A 73 4.68 6.23 8.96
N ASN A 74 4.09 5.15 9.47
CA ASN A 74 4.74 4.23 10.40
C ASN A 74 5.89 3.43 9.76
N CYS A 75 5.93 3.33 8.42
CA CYS A 75 7.03 2.69 7.71
C CYS A 75 8.24 3.62 7.48
N ARG A 76 8.12 4.91 7.80
CA ARG A 76 9.20 5.89 7.65
C ARG A 76 10.19 5.80 8.81
N ILE A 77 11.45 6.09 8.53
CA ILE A 77 12.47 6.34 9.56
C ILE A 77 12.69 7.86 9.61
N ALA A 78 12.78 8.40 10.82
CA ALA A 78 12.97 9.83 11.11
C ALA A 78 14.31 10.38 10.57
#